data_AF-A0A674J0A1-F1
#
_entry.id   AF-A0A674J0A1-F1
#
_cell.length_a   1.000
_cell.length_b   1.000
_cell.length_c   1.000
_cell.angle_alpha   90.00
_cell.angle_beta   90.00
_cell.angle_gamma   90.00
#
_symmetry.space_group_name_H-M   'P 1'
#
loop_
_entity.id
_entity.type
_entity.pdbx_description
1 polymer ?
#
loop_
_entity_poly.entity_id
_entity_poly.type
_entity_poly.pdbx_seq_one_letter_code
_entity_poly.pdbx_strand_id
1 'polypeptide(L)'
;PEFAGGHGLPTPTGGMRTDIRPFRSSEEYLYAMKEDLAEWLNILYGWDVQVENFMETLETGCDLCQHANNVNRIALEFQQQHPEVAACMRVPQNEVVYQAKNVVPGSFIARDNVSNFIQWCRQDLGIQDVLMFETNDLVLKKNEKNFVLCLLEVARRGSKFGMLAPMLIQMEQEIEEEMRDQIGWANGSTPRRSKP
;
A
#
# COMPACT_ATOMS: atom_id res chain seq x y z
N PRO A 1 34.78 -9.26 56.76
CA PRO A 1 34.78 -10.53 55.99
C PRO A 1 33.42 -10.75 55.33
N GLU A 2 33.42 -10.52 54.03
CA GLU A 2 32.68 -11.22 52.97
C GLU A 2 31.17 -11.50 53.09
N PHE A 3 30.51 -10.93 52.09
CA PHE A 3 29.23 -11.30 51.50
C PHE A 3 29.27 -12.71 50.87
N ALA A 4 28.19 -13.48 51.02
CA ALA A 4 27.70 -14.48 50.04
C ALA A 4 26.27 -14.89 50.46
N GLY A 5 25.23 -14.49 49.73
CA GLY A 5 24.56 -15.33 48.71
C GLY A 5 23.14 -15.64 49.21
N GLY A 6 22.03 -15.51 48.49
CA GLY A 6 21.78 -15.33 47.07
C GLY A 6 20.58 -16.23 46.75
N HIS A 7 19.42 -15.66 46.42
CA HIS A 7 18.36 -16.30 45.63
C HIS A 7 17.46 -15.20 45.06
N GLY A 8 17.86 -14.70 43.89
CA GLY A 8 17.02 -13.86 43.04
C GLY A 8 15.90 -14.72 42.43
N LEU A 9 14.68 -14.19 42.50
CA LEU A 9 13.53 -14.69 41.76
C LEU A 9 13.79 -14.48 40.26
N PRO A 10 13.43 -15.44 39.38
CA PRO A 10 13.56 -15.26 37.95
C PRO A 10 12.58 -14.19 37.47
N THR A 11 13.11 -13.19 36.79
CA THR A 11 12.35 -12.18 36.06
C THR A 11 11.58 -12.83 34.91
N PRO A 12 10.35 -12.38 34.61
CA PRO A 12 9.63 -12.87 33.45
C PRO A 12 10.34 -12.38 32.18
N THR A 13 10.70 -13.32 31.32
CA THR A 13 11.15 -13.08 29.95
C THR A 13 10.04 -12.39 29.17
N GLY A 14 10.06 -11.06 29.18
CA GLY A 14 9.27 -10.21 28.29
C GLY A 14 9.84 -10.28 26.88
N GLY A 15 8.95 -10.45 25.91
CA GLY A 15 9.23 -10.82 24.52
C GLY A 15 10.25 -9.96 23.80
N MET A 16 10.80 -10.55 22.73
CA MET A 16 11.53 -9.87 21.66
C MET A 16 10.72 -8.64 21.22
N ARG A 17 11.04 -7.48 21.77
CA ARG A 17 10.79 -6.22 21.10
C ARG A 17 11.77 -6.21 19.94
N THR A 18 11.28 -6.45 18.73
CA THR A 18 12.04 -6.11 17.54
C THR A 18 12.32 -4.61 17.64
N ASP A 19 13.55 -4.26 17.96
CA ASP A 19 14.02 -2.88 17.89
C ASP A 19 13.76 -2.41 16.47
N ILE A 20 12.73 -1.59 16.30
CA ILE A 20 12.46 -0.89 15.04
C ILE A 20 13.63 0.08 14.87
N ARG A 21 14.65 -0.37 14.15
CA ARG A 21 15.78 0.50 13.81
C ARG A 21 15.29 1.47 12.75
N PRO A 22 15.38 2.79 12.98
CA PRO A 22 15.08 3.75 11.93
C PRO A 22 16.02 3.48 10.76
N PHE A 23 15.47 3.41 9.54
CA PHE A 23 16.27 3.18 8.36
C PHE A 23 17.26 4.33 8.18
N ARG A 24 18.44 3.99 7.68
CA ARG A 24 19.61 4.86 7.67
C ARG A 24 19.64 5.76 6.44
N SER A 25 18.87 5.44 5.40
CA SER A 25 18.77 6.24 4.17
C SER A 25 17.40 6.14 3.49
N SER A 26 17.06 7.15 2.68
CA SER A 26 15.86 7.13 1.82
C SER A 26 15.82 5.98 0.82
N GLU A 27 16.99 5.41 0.49
CA GLU A 27 17.13 4.26 -0.42
C GLU A 27 16.72 2.95 0.26
N GLU A 28 17.10 2.74 1.53
CA GLU A 28 16.66 1.57 2.30
C GLU A 28 15.12 1.58 2.49
N TYR A 29 14.52 2.74 2.73
CA TYR A 29 13.06 2.90 2.78
C TYR A 29 12.41 2.52 1.45
N LEU A 30 12.95 3.02 0.33
CA LEU A 30 12.40 2.74 -0.99
C LEU A 30 12.51 1.25 -1.34
N TYR A 31 13.62 0.61 -0.96
CA TYR A 31 13.81 -0.82 -1.13
C TYR A 31 12.75 -1.61 -0.37
N ALA A 32 12.52 -1.31 0.91
CA ALA A 32 11.50 -1.97 1.71
C ALA A 32 10.07 -1.79 1.13
N MET A 33 9.75 -0.60 0.61
CA MET A 33 8.47 -0.38 -0.07
C MET A 33 8.34 -1.20 -1.35
N LYS A 34 9.41 -1.34 -2.14
CA LYS A 34 9.41 -2.17 -3.35
C LYS A 34 9.26 -3.65 -2.99
N GLU A 35 9.93 -4.12 -1.95
CA GLU A 35 9.83 -5.50 -1.48
C GLU A 35 8.39 -5.85 -1.05
N ASP A 36 7.76 -4.99 -0.24
CA ASP A 36 6.36 -5.17 0.20
C ASP A 36 5.37 -5.15 -0.99
N LEU A 37 5.58 -4.25 -1.95
CA LEU A 37 4.76 -4.20 -3.17
C LEU A 37 4.98 -5.43 -4.07
N ALA A 38 6.21 -5.92 -4.19
CA ALA A 38 6.52 -7.11 -4.97
C ALA A 38 5.85 -8.35 -4.38
N GLU A 39 5.97 -8.53 -3.06
CA GLU A 39 5.29 -9.61 -2.33
C GLU A 39 3.76 -9.52 -2.51
N TRP A 40 3.20 -8.32 -2.36
CA TRP A 40 1.77 -8.09 -2.55
C TRP A 40 1.28 -8.45 -3.96
N LEU A 41 1.98 -8.02 -5.02
CA LEU A 41 1.64 -8.38 -6.40
C LEU A 41 1.76 -9.89 -6.64
N ASN A 42 2.76 -10.54 -6.05
CA ASN A 42 2.95 -11.99 -6.15
C ASN A 42 1.83 -12.76 -5.46
N ILE A 43 1.36 -12.31 -4.29
CA ILE A 43 0.22 -12.93 -3.60
C ILE A 43 -1.06 -12.80 -4.45
N LEU A 44 -1.28 -11.63 -5.06
CA LEU A 44 -2.47 -11.38 -5.87
C LEU A 44 -2.48 -12.14 -7.20
N TYR A 45 -1.33 -12.25 -7.87
CA TYR A 45 -1.29 -12.68 -9.28
C TYR A 45 -0.27 -13.78 -9.60
N GLY A 46 0.72 -14.02 -8.75
CA GLY A 46 1.80 -14.99 -9.01
C GLY A 46 2.77 -14.57 -10.12
N TRP A 47 3.03 -13.27 -10.28
CA TRP A 47 3.86 -12.71 -11.35
C TRP A 47 5.38 -12.87 -11.17
N ASP A 48 5.83 -13.43 -10.05
CA ASP A 48 7.26 -13.59 -9.71
C ASP A 48 8.07 -12.28 -9.80
N VAL A 49 7.45 -11.20 -9.32
CA VAL A 49 8.11 -9.89 -9.19
C VAL A 49 9.11 -9.97 -8.03
N GLN A 50 10.34 -9.55 -8.27
CA GLN A 50 11.40 -9.46 -7.27
C GLN A 50 11.77 -7.99 -7.05
N VAL A 51 12.32 -7.66 -5.89
CA VAL A 51 12.67 -6.27 -5.55
C VAL A 51 13.75 -5.70 -6.49
N GLU A 52 14.66 -6.56 -6.97
CA GLU A 52 15.74 -6.19 -7.90
C GLU A 52 15.25 -5.94 -9.34
N ASN A 53 14.16 -6.59 -9.75
CA ASN A 53 13.60 -6.48 -11.10
C ASN A 53 12.24 -5.75 -11.11
N PHE A 54 11.87 -5.11 -10.01
CA PHE A 54 10.54 -4.56 -9.77
C PHE A 54 10.12 -3.56 -10.87
N MET A 55 11.04 -2.66 -11.23
CA MET A 55 10.78 -1.65 -12.25
C MET A 55 10.73 -2.29 -13.64
N GLU A 56 11.70 -3.16 -13.95
CA GLU A 56 11.83 -3.89 -15.21
C GLU A 56 10.58 -4.71 -15.52
N THR A 57 10.05 -5.40 -14.52
CA THR A 57 8.88 -6.28 -14.69
C THR A 57 7.64 -5.46 -15.05
N LEU A 58 7.50 -4.27 -14.44
CA LEU A 58 6.31 -3.43 -14.60
C LEU A 58 6.43 -2.41 -15.75
N GLU A 59 7.61 -2.24 -16.36
CA GLU A 59 7.88 -1.16 -17.32
C GLU A 59 7.14 -1.28 -18.66
N THR A 60 6.54 -2.43 -18.94
CA THR A 60 5.63 -2.61 -20.09
C THR A 60 4.25 -1.98 -19.87
N GLY A 61 3.88 -1.70 -18.61
CA GLY A 61 2.56 -1.22 -18.20
C GLY A 61 1.43 -2.23 -18.33
N CYS A 62 1.68 -3.44 -18.86
CA CYS A 62 0.66 -4.48 -19.05
C CYS A 62 0.06 -4.92 -17.71
N ASP A 63 0.93 -5.30 -16.76
CA ASP A 63 0.54 -5.77 -15.44
C ASP A 63 -0.15 -4.67 -14.62
N LEU A 64 0.26 -3.42 -14.82
CA LEU A 64 -0.38 -2.25 -14.20
C LEU A 64 -1.82 -2.06 -14.69
N CYS A 65 -2.04 -2.13 -16.01
CA CYS A 65 -3.38 -2.02 -16.58
C CYS A 65 -4.25 -3.22 -16.19
N GLN A 66 -3.68 -4.43 -16.14
CA GLN A 66 -4.35 -5.62 -15.64
C GLN A 66 -4.77 -5.44 -14.18
N HIS A 67 -3.88 -4.92 -13.34
CA HIS A 67 -4.16 -4.63 -11.94
C HIS A 67 -5.31 -3.62 -11.80
N ALA A 68 -5.27 -2.50 -12.55
CA ALA A 68 -6.33 -1.50 -12.54
C ALA A 68 -7.70 -2.09 -12.90
N ASN A 69 -7.76 -2.94 -13.92
CA ASN A 69 -9.00 -3.62 -14.30
C ASN A 69 -9.49 -4.62 -13.25
N ASN A 70 -8.57 -5.27 -12.52
CA ASN A 70 -8.96 -6.10 -11.39
C ASN A 70 -9.52 -5.27 -10.21
N VAL A 71 -8.93 -4.11 -9.92
CA VAL A 71 -9.46 -3.15 -8.94
C VAL A 71 -10.88 -2.72 -9.33
N ASN A 72 -11.11 -2.37 -10.61
CA ASN A 72 -12.45 -2.02 -11.10
C ASN A 72 -13.47 -3.14 -10.85
N ARG A 73 -13.10 -4.38 -11.17
CA ARG A 73 -13.97 -5.55 -10.96
C ARG A 73 -14.34 -5.71 -9.49
N ILE A 74 -13.35 -5.67 -8.59
CA ILE A 74 -13.57 -5.86 -7.15
C ILE A 74 -14.37 -4.69 -6.57
N ALA A 75 -14.08 -3.46 -6.99
CA ALA A 75 -14.81 -2.28 -6.55
C ALA A 75 -16.29 -2.31 -6.99
N LEU A 76 -16.58 -2.83 -8.18
CA LEU A 76 -17.94 -3.04 -8.65
C LEU A 76 -18.67 -4.13 -7.85
N GLU A 77 -18.01 -5.26 -7.59
CA GLU A 77 -18.55 -6.32 -6.72
C GLU A 77 -18.86 -5.78 -5.31
N PHE A 78 -17.93 -5.00 -4.74
CA PHE A 78 -18.12 -4.33 -3.45
C PHE A 78 -19.31 -3.37 -3.47
N GLN A 79 -19.47 -2.56 -4.53
CA GLN A 79 -20.60 -1.64 -4.66
C GLN A 79 -21.94 -2.37 -4.70
N GLN A 80 -22.01 -3.53 -5.34
CA GLN A 80 -23.24 -4.33 -5.40
C GLN A 80 -23.59 -4.95 -4.03
N GLN A 81 -22.57 -5.38 -3.29
CA GLN A 81 -22.76 -6.00 -1.97
C GLN A 81 -23.02 -4.96 -0.86
N HIS A 82 -22.43 -3.77 -0.98
CA HIS A 82 -22.45 -2.71 0.03
C HIS A 82 -22.79 -1.33 -0.56
N PRO A 83 -23.99 -1.16 -1.15
CA PRO A 83 -24.33 0.06 -1.90
C PRO A 83 -24.32 1.33 -1.03
N GLU A 84 -24.74 1.25 0.23
CA GLU A 84 -24.74 2.40 1.13
C GLU A 84 -23.33 2.89 1.48
N VAL A 85 -22.38 1.97 1.68
CA VAL A 85 -20.98 2.30 1.95
C VAL A 85 -20.32 2.86 0.69
N ALA A 86 -20.56 2.21 -0.46
CA ALA A 86 -19.99 2.61 -1.74
C ALA A 86 -20.48 3.98 -2.22
N ALA A 87 -21.70 4.41 -1.83
CA ALA A 87 -22.23 5.74 -2.17
C ALA A 87 -21.35 6.90 -1.65
N CYS A 88 -20.59 6.67 -0.57
CA CYS A 88 -19.66 7.64 0.00
C CYS A 88 -18.22 7.51 -0.55
N MET A 89 -17.98 6.58 -1.47
CA MET A 89 -16.67 6.25 -2.00
C MET A 89 -16.55 6.61 -3.49
N ARG A 90 -15.32 6.85 -3.93
CA ARG A 90 -15.01 6.96 -5.36
C ARG A 90 -14.77 5.56 -5.93
N VAL A 91 -15.81 4.94 -6.46
CA VAL A 91 -15.73 3.63 -7.10
C VAL A 91 -15.25 3.80 -8.54
N PRO A 92 -14.12 3.22 -8.95
CA PRO A 92 -13.63 3.29 -10.33
C PRO A 92 -14.52 2.43 -11.25
N GLN A 93 -14.79 2.91 -12.46
CA GLN A 93 -15.76 2.26 -13.38
C GLN A 93 -15.22 2.06 -14.79
N ASN A 94 -14.23 2.85 -15.22
CA ASN A 94 -13.74 2.79 -16.59
C ASN A 94 -12.66 1.71 -16.73
N GLU A 95 -12.87 0.80 -17.66
CA GLU A 95 -11.85 -0.18 -18.07
C GLU A 95 -10.63 0.54 -18.64
N VAL A 96 -9.45 0.13 -18.19
CA VAL A 96 -8.16 0.56 -18.74
C VAL A 96 -7.86 -0.31 -19.96
N VAL A 97 -8.00 0.28 -21.14
CA VAL A 97 -7.65 -0.38 -22.40
C VAL A 97 -6.13 -0.35 -22.60
N TYR A 98 -5.54 -1.49 -22.92
CA TYR A 98 -4.10 -1.62 -23.10
C TYR A 98 -3.75 -2.70 -24.13
N GLN A 99 -2.58 -2.57 -24.73
CA GLN A 99 -2.03 -3.60 -25.61
C GLN A 99 -1.30 -4.64 -24.75
N ALA A 100 -1.80 -5.87 -24.69
CA ALA A 100 -1.21 -6.93 -23.86
C ALA A 100 -0.13 -7.77 -24.57
N LYS A 101 -0.14 -7.80 -25.91
CA LYS A 101 0.71 -8.70 -26.71
C LYS A 101 1.82 -7.96 -27.44
N ASN A 102 3.00 -8.59 -27.47
CA ASN A 102 4.19 -8.11 -28.18
C ASN A 102 4.62 -6.69 -27.74
N VAL A 103 4.42 -6.35 -26.47
CA VAL A 103 4.88 -5.08 -25.92
C VAL A 103 6.34 -5.22 -25.56
N VAL A 104 7.18 -4.44 -26.24
CA VAL A 104 8.61 -4.38 -25.94
C VAL A 104 8.83 -3.32 -24.85
N PRO A 105 9.58 -3.63 -23.79
CA PRO A 105 9.98 -2.63 -22.80
C PRO A 105 10.63 -1.39 -23.44
N GLY A 106 10.34 -0.19 -22.92
CA GLY A 106 10.86 1.06 -23.49
C GLY A 106 10.18 1.55 -24.78
N SER A 107 9.30 0.76 -25.39
CA SER A 107 8.60 1.12 -26.64
C SER A 107 7.54 2.22 -26.44
N PHE A 108 7.06 2.78 -27.55
CA PHE A 108 5.91 3.69 -27.52
C PHE A 108 4.65 3.02 -26.97
N ILE A 109 4.44 1.74 -27.25
CA ILE A 109 3.30 0.96 -26.74
C ILE A 109 3.39 0.79 -25.23
N ALA A 110 4.60 0.50 -24.69
CA ALA A 110 4.80 0.44 -23.25
C ALA A 110 4.48 1.78 -22.58
N ARG A 111 4.94 2.90 -23.16
CA ARG A 111 4.61 4.25 -22.66
C ARG A 111 3.12 4.54 -22.72
N ASP A 112 2.42 4.10 -23.76
CA ASP A 112 0.98 4.27 -23.92
C ASP A 112 0.20 3.50 -22.85
N ASN A 113 0.52 2.23 -22.63
CA ASN A 113 -0.06 1.42 -21.54
C ASN A 113 0.15 2.10 -20.17
N VAL A 114 1.37 2.55 -19.87
CA VAL A 114 1.66 3.26 -18.61
C VAL A 114 0.88 4.57 -18.53
N SER A 115 0.71 5.30 -19.64
CA SER A 115 -0.10 6.52 -19.67
C SER A 115 -1.57 6.24 -19.35
N ASN A 116 -2.14 5.16 -19.90
CA ASN A 116 -3.52 4.76 -19.64
C ASN A 116 -3.73 4.42 -18.15
N PHE A 117 -2.78 3.69 -17.55
CA PHE A 117 -2.79 3.43 -16.11
C PHE A 117 -2.72 4.73 -15.28
N ILE A 118 -1.81 5.65 -15.61
CA ILE A 118 -1.68 6.96 -14.94
C ILE A 118 -3.00 7.75 -15.04
N GLN A 119 -3.65 7.74 -16.21
CA GLN A 119 -4.92 8.43 -16.40
C GLN A 119 -6.01 7.82 -15.51
N TRP A 120 -6.11 6.50 -15.45
CA TRP A 120 -7.05 5.80 -14.56
C TRP A 120 -6.80 6.10 -13.08
N CYS A 121 -5.54 6.08 -12.62
CA CYS A 121 -5.19 6.43 -11.24
C CYS A 121 -5.73 7.83 -10.85
N ARG A 122 -5.58 8.81 -11.74
CA ARG A 122 -6.05 10.18 -11.52
C ARG A 122 -7.59 10.29 -11.63
N GLN A 123 -8.17 9.74 -12.69
CA GLN A 123 -9.57 10.01 -13.06
C GLN A 123 -10.56 9.06 -12.42
N ASP A 124 -10.20 7.80 -12.22
CA ASP A 124 -11.11 6.79 -11.69
C ASP A 124 -10.86 6.55 -10.21
N LEU A 125 -9.60 6.31 -9.83
CA LEU A 125 -9.25 6.02 -8.44
C LEU A 125 -9.10 7.27 -7.57
N GLY A 126 -8.91 8.44 -8.19
CA GLY A 126 -8.83 9.74 -7.51
C GLY A 126 -7.57 9.92 -6.68
N ILE A 127 -6.43 9.43 -7.18
CA ILE A 127 -5.12 9.67 -6.61
C ILE A 127 -4.74 11.15 -6.82
N GLN A 128 -4.20 11.78 -5.78
CA GLN A 128 -3.79 13.19 -5.82
C GLN A 128 -2.52 13.36 -6.66
N ASP A 129 -2.40 14.48 -7.39
CA ASP A 129 -1.27 14.73 -8.29
C ASP A 129 0.11 14.69 -7.59
N VAL A 130 0.17 15.02 -6.30
CA VAL A 130 1.41 14.93 -5.50
C VAL A 130 1.95 13.51 -5.35
N LEU A 131 1.10 12.49 -5.53
CA LEU A 131 1.46 11.07 -5.49
C LEU A 131 1.54 10.45 -6.89
N MET A 132 1.26 11.21 -7.94
CA MET A 132 1.30 10.71 -9.32
C MET A 132 2.74 10.64 -9.84
N PHE A 133 2.99 9.71 -10.75
CA PHE A 133 4.25 9.56 -11.47
C PHE A 133 4.06 9.84 -12.96
N GLU A 134 5.15 10.04 -13.68
CA GLU A 134 5.17 10.18 -15.13
C GLU A 134 5.60 8.88 -15.83
N THR A 135 5.24 8.71 -17.11
CA THR A 135 5.63 7.51 -17.87
C THR A 135 7.14 7.26 -17.87
N ASN A 136 7.96 8.32 -17.88
CA ASN A 136 9.41 8.19 -17.87
C ASN A 136 9.99 7.81 -16.50
N ASP A 137 9.25 8.03 -15.41
CA ASP A 137 9.68 7.65 -14.07
C ASP A 137 9.81 6.12 -13.96
N LEU A 138 8.93 5.40 -14.64
CA LEU A 138 8.94 3.94 -14.76
C LEU A 138 9.78 3.48 -15.98
N VAL A 139 9.39 3.89 -17.19
CA VAL A 139 9.94 3.33 -18.44
C VAL A 139 11.42 3.66 -18.66
N LEU A 140 11.89 4.79 -18.13
CA LEU A 140 13.29 5.21 -18.18
C LEU A 140 13.95 5.21 -16.80
N LYS A 141 13.25 4.70 -15.77
CA LYS A 141 13.71 4.65 -14.38
C LYS A 141 14.24 5.99 -13.87
N LYS A 142 13.61 7.09 -14.30
CA LYS A 142 14.04 8.44 -13.91
C LYS A 142 13.76 8.75 -12.44
N ASN A 143 12.69 8.20 -11.88
CA ASN A 143 12.28 8.45 -10.51
C ASN A 143 11.41 7.30 -9.97
N GLU A 144 12.06 6.24 -9.49
CA GLU A 144 11.37 5.07 -8.92
C GLU A 144 10.48 5.43 -7.73
N LYS A 145 10.87 6.42 -6.94
CA LYS A 145 10.13 6.84 -5.73
C LYS A 145 8.72 7.28 -6.07
N ASN A 146 8.54 8.10 -7.10
CA ASN A 146 7.20 8.57 -7.48
C ASN A 146 6.30 7.40 -7.89
N PHE A 147 6.84 6.45 -8.66
CA PHE A 147 6.12 5.26 -9.08
C PHE A 147 5.69 4.40 -7.89
N VAL A 148 6.62 4.11 -6.96
CA VAL A 148 6.37 3.32 -5.76
C VAL A 148 5.31 3.97 -4.87
N LEU A 149 5.40 5.29 -4.63
CA LEU A 149 4.41 6.03 -3.83
C LEU A 149 3.03 6.03 -4.49
N CYS A 150 2.95 6.14 -5.81
CA CYS A 150 1.70 6.04 -6.53
C CYS A 150 1.07 4.66 -6.35
N LEU A 151 1.86 3.58 -6.48
CA LEU A 151 1.37 2.21 -6.38
C LEU A 151 0.92 1.85 -4.95
N LEU A 152 1.60 2.37 -3.92
CA LEU A 152 1.13 2.26 -2.54
C LEU A 152 -0.25 2.92 -2.34
N GLU A 153 -0.48 4.08 -2.95
CA GLU A 153 -1.79 4.73 -2.88
C GLU A 153 -2.85 3.96 -3.68
N VAL A 154 -2.50 3.34 -4.81
CA VAL A 154 -3.41 2.41 -5.52
C VAL A 154 -3.83 1.28 -4.59
N ALA A 155 -2.88 0.65 -3.91
CA ALA A 155 -3.17 -0.43 -2.98
C ALA A 155 -4.04 0.02 -1.79
N ARG A 156 -3.75 1.20 -1.21
CA ARG A 156 -4.56 1.81 -0.15
C ARG A 156 -5.99 2.08 -0.58
N ARG A 157 -6.20 2.50 -1.83
CA ARG A 157 -7.55 2.70 -2.38
C ARG A 157 -8.25 1.38 -2.65
N GLY A 158 -7.53 0.40 -3.21
CA GLY A 158 -8.04 -0.95 -3.46
C GLY A 158 -8.52 -1.65 -2.19
N SER A 159 -7.82 -1.48 -1.07
CA SER A 159 -8.17 -2.12 0.20
C SER A 159 -9.51 -1.65 0.78
N LYS A 160 -9.94 -0.42 0.46
CA LYS A 160 -11.28 0.08 0.82
C LYS A 160 -12.41 -0.70 0.16
N PHE A 161 -12.14 -1.41 -0.92
CA PHE A 161 -13.08 -2.30 -1.61
C PHE A 161 -12.92 -3.77 -1.19
N GLY A 162 -12.04 -4.08 -0.23
CA GLY A 162 -11.78 -5.44 0.25
C GLY A 162 -10.66 -6.18 -0.48
N MET A 163 -9.86 -5.51 -1.31
CA MET A 163 -8.62 -6.11 -1.82
C MET A 163 -7.59 -6.28 -0.71
N LEU A 164 -6.78 -7.34 -0.79
CA LEU A 164 -5.60 -7.46 0.07
C LEU A 164 -4.70 -6.24 -0.14
N ALA A 165 -4.17 -5.69 0.96
CA ALA A 165 -3.22 -4.58 0.93
C ALA A 165 -1.79 -5.07 1.23
N PRO A 166 -0.74 -4.37 0.78
CA PRO A 166 0.64 -4.56 1.26
C PRO A 166 0.74 -4.38 2.77
N MET A 167 1.72 -5.03 3.41
CA MET A 167 1.87 -5.02 4.86
C MET A 167 2.05 -3.61 5.40
N LEU A 168 2.77 -2.74 4.67
CA LEU A 168 2.97 -1.35 5.06
C LEU A 168 1.63 -0.62 5.25
N ILE A 169 0.70 -0.81 4.32
CA ILE A 169 -0.63 -0.19 4.38
C ILE A 169 -1.47 -0.78 5.51
N GLN A 170 -1.39 -2.11 5.72
CA GLN A 170 -2.10 -2.77 6.82
C GLN A 170 -1.64 -2.22 8.18
N MET A 171 -0.32 -2.10 8.39
CA MET A 171 0.23 -1.54 9.63
C MET A 171 -0.18 -0.09 9.84
N GLU A 172 -0.17 0.75 8.78
CA GLU A 172 -0.65 2.13 8.88
C GLU A 172 -2.12 2.22 9.31
N GLN A 173 -2.98 1.36 8.75
CA GLN A 173 -4.40 1.30 9.12
C GLN A 173 -4.59 0.83 10.57
N GLU A 174 -3.86 -0.19 11.00
CA GLU A 174 -3.88 -0.69 12.39
C GLU A 174 -3.49 0.42 13.38
N ILE A 175 -2.42 1.18 13.08
CA ILE A 175 -1.99 2.30 13.90
C ILE A 175 -3.05 3.41 13.95
N GLU A 176 -3.66 3.76 12.82
CA GLU A 176 -4.72 4.78 12.75
C GLU A 176 -5.97 4.36 13.57
N GLU A 177 -6.31 3.07 13.58
CA GLU A 177 -7.40 2.50 14.38
C GLU A 177 -7.07 2.57 15.89
N GLU A 178 -5.88 2.14 16.30
CA GLU A 178 -5.45 2.22 17.70
C GLU A 178 -5.44 3.66 18.24
N MET A 179 -4.96 4.61 17.43
CA MET A 179 -4.96 6.03 17.79
C MET A 179 -6.38 6.59 17.96
N ARG A 180 -7.31 6.21 17.06
CA ARG A 180 -8.71 6.62 17.14
C ARG A 180 -9.37 6.11 18.41
N ASP A 181 -9.13 4.85 18.75
CA ASP A 181 -9.67 4.23 19.95
C ASP A 181 -9.16 4.95 21.20
N GLN A 182 -7.84 5.16 21.34
CA GLN A 182 -7.25 5.87 22.48
C GLN A 182 -7.84 7.28 22.68
N ILE A 183 -8.09 8.03 21.59
CA ILE A 183 -8.74 9.35 21.66
C ILE A 183 -10.21 9.23 22.10
N GLY A 184 -10.92 8.18 21.67
CA GLY A 184 -12.28 7.86 22.12
C GLY A 184 -12.38 7.59 23.63
N TRP A 185 -11.44 6.83 24.19
CA TRP A 185 -11.35 6.57 25.62
C TRP A 185 -10.98 7.81 26.45
N ALA A 186 -10.13 8.69 25.91
CA ALA A 186 -9.74 9.94 26.56
C ALA A 186 -10.89 10.96 26.63
N ASN A 187 -11.77 11.00 25.62
CA ASN A 187 -12.94 11.90 25.61
C ASN A 187 -14.15 11.35 26.37
N GLY A 188 -14.20 10.04 26.64
CA GLY A 188 -15.30 9.38 27.37
C GLY A 188 -15.20 9.41 28.91
N SER A 189 -14.14 9.97 29.48
CA SER A 189 -13.85 9.90 30.93
C SER A 189 -13.91 11.26 31.63
N THR A 190 -15.08 11.91 31.63
CA THR A 190 -15.44 12.86 32.70
C THR A 190 -16.48 12.21 33.62
N PRO A 191 -16.09 11.73 34.82
CA PRO A 191 -17.06 11.36 35.83
C PRO A 191 -17.81 12.61 36.25
N ARG A 192 -19.11 12.69 35.92
CA ARG A 192 -20.01 13.67 36.55
C ARG A 192 -20.02 13.38 38.05
N ARG A 193 -19.22 14.13 38.81
CA ARG A 193 -19.39 14.24 40.26
C ARG A 193 -20.77 14.83 40.52
N SER A 194 -21.72 13.97 40.86
CA SER A 194 -22.93 14.36 41.57
C SER A 194 -22.50 14.96 42.90
N LYS A 195 -22.64 16.28 43.02
CA LYS A 195 -22.52 17.02 44.28
C LYS A 195 -23.82 16.83 45.10
N PRO A 196 -23.75 17.05 46.42
CA PRO A 196 -24.33 16.21 47.47
C PRO A 196 -25.86 16.28 47.59
#